data_AF-A0A4V1ZT66-F1
#
_entry.id   AF-A0A4V1ZT66-F1
#
_cell.length_a   1.000
_cell.length_b   1.000
_cell.length_c   1.000
_cell.angle_alpha   90.00
_cell.angle_beta   90.00
_cell.angle_gamma   90.00
#
_symmetry.space_group_name_H-M   'P 1'
#
loop_
_entity.id
_entity.type
_entity.pdbx_description
1 polymer ?
#
loop_
_entity_poly.entity_id
_entity_poly.type
_entity_poly.pdbx_seq_one_letter_code
_entity_poly.pdbx_strand_id
1 'polypeptide(L)' 'MGIPIRYVAKIGGYILKQHLTGRKRYPLVMMMEPLFRCNLACAGCGKIDYPDEILNKRLPVADALESVRECG' A
#
# COMPACT_ATOMS: atom_id res chain seq x y z
N MET A 1 -12.35 10.11 -9.66
CA MET A 1 -11.21 10.62 -10.47
C MET A 1 -10.35 9.42 -10.85
N GLY A 2 -10.22 9.13 -12.15
CA GLY A 2 -9.38 8.02 -12.63
C GLY A 2 -7.91 8.45 -12.76
N ILE A 3 -6.99 7.48 -12.71
CA ILE A 3 -5.57 7.74 -12.93
C ILE A 3 -5.35 8.03 -14.43
N PRO A 4 -4.71 9.15 -14.81
CA PRO A 4 -4.47 9.46 -16.22
C PRO A 4 -3.61 8.38 -16.91
N ILE A 5 -4.00 8.01 -18.15
CA ILE A 5 -3.39 6.91 -18.93
C ILE A 5 -1.86 7.06 -19.04
N ARG A 6 -1.35 8.28 -19.17
CA ARG A 6 0.07 8.63 -19.17
C ARG A 6 0.85 8.02 -17.98
N TYR A 7 0.28 8.05 -16.78
CA TYR A 7 0.94 7.52 -15.58
C TYR A 7 0.96 6.00 -15.60
N VAL A 8 -0.17 5.38 -15.99
CA VAL A 8 -0.28 3.93 -16.12
C VAL A 8 0.73 3.40 -17.14
N ALA A 9 0.82 4.01 -18.32
CA ALA A 9 1.77 3.63 -19.36
C ALA A 9 3.23 3.76 -18.90
N LYS A 10 3.56 4.85 -18.19
CA LYS A 10 4.92 5.08 -17.67
C LYS A 10 5.32 4.06 -16.61
N ILE A 11 4.44 3.80 -15.63
CA ILE A 11 4.70 2.84 -14.55
C ILE A 11 4.73 1.41 -15.11
N GLY A 12 3.76 1.05 -15.95
CA GLY A 12 3.71 -0.27 -16.60
C GLY A 12 4.94 -0.56 -17.46
N GLY A 13 5.39 0.40 -18.28
CA GLY A 13 6.61 0.26 -19.07
C GLY A 13 7.86 0.09 -18.22
N TYR A 14 7.94 0.78 -17.07
CA TYR A 14 9.03 0.58 -16.11
C TYR A 14 9.04 -0.83 -15.54
N ILE A 15 7.91 -1.31 -15.02
CA ILE A 15 7.76 -2.65 -14.43
C ILE A 15 8.12 -3.74 -15.45
N LEU A 16 7.57 -3.63 -16.68
CA LEU A 16 7.84 -4.58 -17.75
C LEU A 16 9.34 -4.64 -18.09
N LYS A 17 10.01 -3.49 -18.17
CA LYS A 17 11.45 -3.43 -18.40
C LYS A 17 12.24 -4.13 -17.28
N GLN A 18 11.91 -3.90 -16.01
CA GLN A 18 12.64 -4.53 -14.91
C GLN A 18 12.46 -6.06 -14.92
N HIS A 19 11.25 -6.55 -15.18
CA HIS A 19 10.97 -7.98 -15.33
C HIS A 19 11.74 -8.61 -16.51
N LEU A 20 11.68 -8.01 -17.69
CA LEU A 20 12.36 -8.52 -18.90
C LEU A 20 13.90 -8.48 -18.78
N THR A 21 14.44 -7.55 -17.99
CA THR A 21 15.90 -7.47 -17.73
C THR A 21 16.35 -8.39 -16.60
N GLY A 22 15.46 -9.23 -16.05
CA GLY A 22 15.80 -10.20 -15.00
C GLY A 22 16.19 -9.57 -13.66
N ARG A 23 15.84 -8.30 -13.43
CA ARG A 23 16.16 -7.62 -12.17
C ARG A 23 15.25 -8.13 -11.07
N LYS A 24 15.82 -8.89 -10.13
CA LYS A 24 15.09 -9.49 -9.01
C LYS A 24 14.51 -8.46 -8.03
N ARG A 25 15.15 -7.30 -7.89
CA ARG A 25 14.72 -6.22 -6.99
C ARG A 25 14.86 -4.87 -7.69
N TYR A 26 13.79 -4.09 -7.71
CA TYR A 26 13.74 -2.74 -8.29
C TYR A 26 12.82 -1.86 -7.44
N PRO A 27 13.06 -0.54 -7.37
CA PRO A 27 12.37 0.35 -6.44
C PRO A 27 10.86 0.42 -6.73
N LEU A 28 10.11 -0.35 -5.96
CA LEU A 28 8.69 -0.21 -5.73
C LEU A 28 8.48 -0.08 -4.23
N VAL A 29 7.56 0.79 -3.83
CA VAL A 29 7.24 1.01 -2.42
C VAL A 29 5.95 0.25 -2.12
N MET A 30 6.05 -0.70 -1.19
CA MET A 30 4.88 -1.28 -0.55
C MET A 30 4.46 -0.36 0.60
N MET A 31 3.21 0.10 0.57
CA MET A 31 2.59 0.87 1.65
C MET A 31 1.57 -0.04 2.34
N MET A 32 1.76 -0.29 3.64
CA MET A 32 0.89 -1.14 4.44
C MET A 32 0.38 -0.37 5.65
N GLU A 33 -0.92 -0.46 5.90
CA GLU A 33 -1.59 0.08 7.08
C GLU A 33 -2.05 -1.09 7.97
N PRO A 34 -1.21 -1.61 8.88
CA PRO A 34 -1.56 -2.77 9.70
C PRO A 34 -2.61 -2.44 10.77
N LEU A 35 -2.76 -1.15 11.10
CA LEU A 35 -3.70 -0.62 12.08
C LEU A 35 -4.49 0.53 11.48
N PHE A 36 -5.79 0.56 11.75
CA PHE A 36 -6.63 1.69 11.39
C PHE A 36 -6.81 2.69 12.54
N ARG A 37 -6.49 2.27 13.77
CA ARG A 37 -6.59 3.09 14.99
C ARG A 37 -5.38 3.99 15.18
N CYS A 38 -5.63 5.21 15.64
CA CYS A 38 -4.62 6.16 16.10
C CYS A 38 -5.00 6.68 17.49
N ASN A 39 -4.03 7.12 18.29
CA ASN A 39 -4.23 7.78 19.59
C ASN A 39 -4.27 9.32 19.48
N LEU A 40 -4.21 9.86 18.27
CA LEU A 40 -4.25 11.29 17.97
C LEU A 40 -5.51 11.66 17.18
N ALA A 41 -5.95 12.90 17.33
CA ALA A 41 -7.07 13.49 16.59
C ALA A 41 -6.59 14.66 15.73
N CYS A 42 -5.81 14.36 14.69
CA CYS A 42 -5.24 15.37 13.80
C CYS A 42 -6.34 16.00 12.92
N ALA A 43 -6.33 17.34 12.79
CA ALA A 43 -7.36 18.12 12.08
C ALA A 43 -7.56 17.77 10.58
N GLY A 44 -6.62 17.04 9.96
CA GLY A 44 -6.71 16.61 8.55
C GLY A 44 -6.95 15.12 8.35
N CYS A 45 -7.16 14.33 9.40
CA CYS A 45 -7.28 12.88 9.28
C CYS A 45 -8.75 12.46 9.25
N GLY A 46 -9.24 11.99 8.11
CA GLY A 46 -10.63 11.48 7.99
C GLY A 46 -10.90 10.14 8.66
N LYS A 47 -9.87 9.45 9.21
CA LYS A 47 -10.08 8.16 9.89
C LYS A 47 -10.77 8.32 11.24
N ILE A 48 -10.59 9.46 11.90
CA ILE A 48 -11.10 9.70 13.27
C ILE A 48 -12.63 9.70 13.34
N ASP A 49 -13.30 9.94 12.21
CA ASP A 49 -14.76 10.01 12.10
C ASP A 49 -15.40 8.62 11.88
N TYR A 50 -14.60 7.56 11.77
CA TYR A 50 -15.14 6.21 11.58
C TYR A 50 -15.63 5.58 12.89
N PRO A 51 -16.64 4.70 12.83
CA PRO A 51 -17.08 3.93 13.99
C PRO A 51 -15.96 3.09 14.60
N ASP A 52 -16.02 2.88 15.91
CA ASP A 52 -15.02 2.12 16.67
C ASP A 52 -14.77 0.72 16.11
N GLU A 53 -15.81 0.06 15.58
CA GLU A 53 -15.67 -1.27 14.95
C GLU A 53 -14.70 -1.25 13.76
N ILE A 54 -14.69 -0.15 12.98
CA ILE A 54 -13.77 0.01 11.85
C ILE A 54 -12.38 0.40 12.35
N LEU A 55 -12.31 1.34 13.31
CA LEU A 55 -11.05 1.78 13.91
C LEU A 55 -10.29 0.62 14.58
N ASN A 56 -11.01 -0.34 15.15
CA ASN A 56 -10.42 -1.49 15.83
C ASN A 56 -9.93 -2.61 14.90
N LYS A 57 -10.02 -2.45 13.58
CA LYS A 57 -9.45 -3.42 12.63
C LYS A 57 -7.93 -3.49 12.77
N ARG A 58 -7.45 -4.72 12.84
CA ARG A 58 -6.03 -5.07 12.96
C ARG A 58 -5.71 -6.15 11.95
N LEU A 59 -4.63 -5.96 11.20
CA LEU A 59 -4.09 -7.00 10.34
C LEU A 59 -3.36 -8.04 11.22
N PRO A 60 -3.64 -9.34 11.06
CA PRO A 60 -2.84 -10.38 11.70
C PRO A 60 -1.36 -10.28 11.31
N VAL A 61 -0.48 -10.59 12.26
CA VAL A 61 0.98 -10.51 12.02
C VAL A 61 1.41 -11.47 10.90
N ALA A 62 0.81 -12.65 10.82
CA ALA A 62 1.11 -13.62 9.77
C ALA A 62 0.85 -13.02 8.38
N ASP A 63 -0.34 -12.47 8.15
CA ASP A 63 -0.76 -11.84 6.90
C ASP A 63 0.12 -10.64 6.54
N ALA A 64 0.51 -9.82 7.53
CA ALA A 64 1.43 -8.70 7.33
C ALA A 64 2.80 -9.19 6.82
N LEU A 65 3.35 -10.24 7.44
CA LEU A 65 4.64 -10.80 7.05
C LEU A 65 4.56 -11.52 5.70
N GLU A 66 3.45 -12.18 5.39
CA GLU A 66 3.21 -12.83 4.10
C GLU A 66 3.13 -11.80 2.97
N SER A 67 2.36 -10.73 3.16
CA SER A 67 2.25 -9.63 2.19
C SER A 67 3.60 -9.01 1.83
N VAL A 68 4.51 -8.89 2.80
CA VAL A 68 5.89 -8.41 2.58
C VAL A 68 6.67 -9.37 1.68
N ARG A 69 6.51 -10.69 1.87
CA ARG A 69 7.18 -11.72 1.06
C ARG A 69 6.63 -11.78 -0.36
N GLU A 70 5.31 -11.61 -0.53
CA GLU A 70 4.67 -11.59 -1.84
C GLU A 70 5.06 -10.37 -2.68
N CYS A 71 5.31 -9.23 -2.03
CA CYS A 71 5.70 -8.00 -2.72
C CYS A 71 7.09 -8.07 -3.42
N GLY A 72 7.90 -9.10 -3.18
CA GLY A 72 9.14 -9.40 -3.92
C GLY A 72 10.45 -9.30 -3.12
#